data_AF-A2GFA1-F1
#
_entry.id   AF-A2GFA1-F1
#
_cell.length_a   1.000
_cell.length_b   1.000
_cell.length_c   1.000
_cell.angle_alpha   90.00
_cell.angle_beta   90.00
_cell.angle_gamma   90.00
#
_symmetry.space_group_name_H-M   'P 1'
#
loop_
_entity.id
_entity.type
_entity.pdbx_description
1 polymer ?
#
loop_
_entity_poly.entity_id
_entity_poly.type
_entity_poly.pdbx_seq_one_letter_code
_entity_poly.pdbx_strand_id
1 'polypeptide(L)'
;MLSLNLSKPNIGNLNISISKNQYTFEYPCQTSDICTPYTIVLDRGIYKFETWGSSGSGNGIAGLGGYTSGIIHLSNVQTFYLFVGSRTNFNYKTNKGEYYSYGGASSDVRLYVNENIDWFNDLSLRSRIMVSGGGGSAEWPGSIGGNSGGLTGSDGFSDCRYNGVICPEIWAKGANQTNGGTASRPNKFNEGNQQRDKSSFDGIFGRIPIYNDKINIGGMGGNGYYSGATLEYAGGGSGGSSFISGHKGCIALNSSLNEFPNPYNSSIHYSGLYFTQTQMISGNETMPLYSSSNSKGIGNKNEGCIRITILTKDCSCICNSYLHMNSFIYNFIFICIDSE
;
A
#
# COMPACT_ATOMS: atom_id res chain seq x y z
N MET A 1 -21.33 -4.44 6.26
CA MET A 1 -21.15 -3.45 5.18
C MET A 1 -22.53 -2.86 4.91
N LEU A 2 -22.69 -1.59 5.27
CA LEU A 2 -23.94 -0.85 5.17
C LEU A 2 -24.10 -0.23 3.78
N SER A 3 -23.01 0.25 3.19
CA SER A 3 -22.99 0.73 1.81
C SER A 3 -21.61 0.55 1.19
N LEU A 4 -21.60 0.51 -0.14
CA LEU A 4 -20.40 0.38 -0.98
C LEU A 4 -20.73 0.95 -2.36
N ASN A 5 -19.96 1.95 -2.79
CA ASN A 5 -20.17 2.67 -4.04
C ASN A 5 -18.83 3.17 -4.61
N LEU A 6 -18.84 3.59 -5.87
CA LEU A 6 -17.80 4.48 -6.39
C LEU A 6 -17.93 5.86 -5.74
N SER A 7 -16.81 6.49 -5.42
CA SER A 7 -16.82 7.78 -4.71
C SER A 7 -17.27 8.94 -5.61
N LYS A 8 -16.91 8.89 -6.90
CA LYS A 8 -17.45 9.77 -7.94
C LYS A 8 -18.49 9.00 -8.75
N PRO A 9 -19.79 9.31 -8.63
CA PRO A 9 -20.82 8.69 -9.45
C PRO A 9 -20.49 8.87 -10.94
N ASN A 10 -20.58 7.80 -11.73
CA ASN A 10 -20.32 7.77 -13.18
C ASN A 10 -18.85 7.85 -13.64
N ILE A 11 -17.88 7.81 -12.73
CA ILE A 11 -16.45 7.71 -13.08
C ILE A 11 -15.97 6.31 -12.74
N GLY A 12 -15.43 5.58 -13.72
CA GLY A 12 -14.98 4.19 -13.53
C GLY A 12 -16.13 3.17 -13.48
N ASN A 13 -15.77 1.94 -13.12
CA ASN A 13 -16.65 0.78 -13.05
C ASN A 13 -16.62 0.17 -11.65
N LEU A 14 -17.77 -0.35 -11.22
CA LEU A 14 -17.91 -1.04 -9.96
C LEU A 14 -17.33 -2.46 -10.05
N ASN A 15 -16.00 -2.57 -10.13
CA ASN A 15 -15.29 -3.85 -10.29
C ASN A 15 -15.11 -4.55 -8.94
N ILE A 16 -16.15 -5.26 -8.50
CA ILE A 16 -16.19 -5.88 -7.17
C ILE A 16 -16.63 -7.34 -7.27
N SER A 17 -15.77 -8.22 -6.79
CA SER A 17 -16.02 -9.66 -6.72
C SER A 17 -16.46 -10.03 -5.29
N ILE A 18 -17.62 -10.68 -5.14
CA ILE A 18 -18.19 -11.06 -3.84
C ILE A 18 -18.20 -12.58 -3.72
N SER A 19 -17.61 -13.10 -2.63
CA SER A 19 -17.65 -14.51 -2.28
C SER A 19 -17.91 -14.68 -0.78
N LYS A 20 -19.10 -15.19 -0.43
CA LYS A 20 -19.57 -15.32 0.96
C LYS A 20 -19.47 -13.99 1.73
N ASN A 21 -18.57 -13.90 2.70
CA ASN A 21 -18.31 -12.74 3.56
C ASN A 21 -17.11 -11.90 3.09
N GLN A 22 -16.60 -12.15 1.90
CA GLN A 22 -15.43 -11.48 1.32
C GLN A 22 -15.82 -10.60 0.13
N TYR A 23 -15.26 -9.41 0.11
CA TYR A 23 -15.42 -8.39 -0.93
C TYR A 23 -14.04 -8.06 -1.47
N THR A 24 -13.82 -8.29 -2.75
CA THR A 24 -12.56 -8.00 -3.45
C THR A 24 -12.80 -6.83 -4.39
N PHE A 25 -12.09 -5.73 -4.16
CA PHE A 25 -12.13 -4.48 -4.90
C PHE A 25 -10.94 -4.46 -5.85
N GLU A 26 -11.23 -4.62 -7.13
CA GLU A 26 -10.24 -4.56 -8.19
C GLU A 26 -10.08 -3.10 -8.66
N TYR A 27 -9.16 -2.86 -9.60
CA TYR A 27 -8.95 -1.49 -10.08
C TYR A 27 -10.22 -0.96 -10.78
N PRO A 28 -10.77 0.19 -10.36
CA PRO A 28 -12.07 0.65 -10.84
C PRO A 28 -12.03 1.32 -12.23
N CYS A 29 -10.88 1.57 -12.82
CA CYS A 29 -10.77 2.56 -13.91
C CYS A 29 -10.34 1.94 -15.23
N GLN A 30 -10.96 2.40 -16.31
CA GLN A 30 -10.66 1.92 -17.67
C GLN A 30 -9.52 2.71 -18.33
N THR A 31 -9.38 4.00 -17.99
CA THR A 31 -8.36 4.90 -18.55
C THR A 31 -7.58 5.59 -17.43
N SER A 32 -6.39 6.11 -17.76
CA SER A 32 -5.45 6.68 -16.79
C SER A 32 -5.92 7.98 -16.15
N ASP A 33 -6.76 8.74 -16.83
CA ASP A 33 -7.00 10.15 -16.50
C ASP A 33 -8.37 10.39 -15.84
N ILE A 34 -9.28 9.42 -15.92
CA ILE A 34 -10.62 9.50 -15.33
C ILE A 34 -10.80 8.32 -14.39
N CYS A 35 -10.62 8.58 -13.09
CA CYS A 35 -10.63 7.53 -12.09
C CYS A 35 -11.20 7.98 -10.73
N THR A 36 -11.64 7.01 -9.92
CA THR A 36 -12.23 7.23 -8.60
C THR A 36 -11.86 6.10 -7.63
N PRO A 37 -11.71 6.39 -6.33
CA PRO A 37 -11.69 5.34 -5.30
C PRO A 37 -13.09 4.79 -5.04
N TYR A 38 -13.17 3.69 -4.28
CA TYR A 38 -14.42 3.22 -3.67
C TYR A 38 -14.67 3.91 -2.34
N THR A 39 -15.94 4.15 -2.01
CA THR A 39 -16.39 4.53 -0.68
C THR A 39 -17.15 3.36 -0.08
N ILE A 40 -16.76 2.95 1.12
CA ILE A 40 -17.47 1.91 1.88
C ILE A 40 -17.86 2.45 3.25
N VAL A 41 -19.02 1.99 3.73
CA VAL A 41 -19.48 2.24 5.10
C VAL A 41 -19.62 0.89 5.79
N LEU A 42 -18.81 0.69 6.82
CA LEU A 42 -18.82 -0.52 7.64
C LEU A 42 -19.55 -0.23 8.95
N ASP A 43 -20.38 -1.19 9.37
CA ASP A 43 -20.99 -1.16 10.70
C ASP A 43 -19.98 -1.61 11.75
N ARG A 44 -20.31 -1.50 13.04
CA ARG A 44 -19.55 -2.11 14.12
C ARG A 44 -19.31 -3.60 13.86
N GLY A 45 -18.14 -4.09 14.24
CA GLY A 45 -17.75 -5.49 14.03
C GLY A 45 -16.27 -5.67 13.79
N ILE A 46 -15.89 -6.87 13.35
CA ILE A 46 -14.49 -7.26 13.13
C ILE A 46 -14.28 -7.56 11.65
N TYR A 47 -13.26 -6.94 11.07
CA TYR A 47 -12.97 -7.01 9.65
C TYR A 47 -11.50 -7.30 9.40
N LYS A 48 -11.20 -8.22 8.49
CA LYS A 48 -9.85 -8.38 7.93
C LYS A 48 -9.73 -7.51 6.69
N PHE A 49 -8.71 -6.67 6.64
CA PHE A 49 -8.30 -5.95 5.44
C PHE A 49 -7.04 -6.60 4.88
N GLU A 50 -6.98 -6.67 3.56
CA GLU A 50 -5.83 -7.10 2.79
C GLU A 50 -5.66 -6.15 1.61
N THR A 51 -4.44 -5.69 1.37
CA THR A 51 -4.14 -4.80 0.23
C THR A 51 -2.89 -5.25 -0.49
N TRP A 52 -2.88 -5.06 -1.81
CA TRP A 52 -1.76 -5.33 -2.70
C TRP A 52 -1.43 -4.07 -3.47
N GLY A 53 -0.19 -3.60 -3.43
CA GLY A 53 0.25 -2.51 -4.31
C GLY A 53 0.48 -3.02 -5.72
N SER A 54 0.57 -2.15 -6.71
CA SER A 54 0.85 -2.58 -8.09
C SER A 54 2.34 -2.72 -8.35
N SER A 55 2.70 -3.48 -9.38
CA SER A 55 4.08 -3.49 -9.89
C SER A 55 4.38 -2.28 -10.76
N GLY A 56 5.65 -1.94 -10.85
CA GLY A 56 6.15 -1.01 -11.86
C GLY A 56 6.06 -1.58 -13.28
N SER A 57 6.56 -0.80 -14.24
CA SER A 57 6.59 -1.12 -15.66
C SER A 57 7.95 -0.77 -16.29
N GLY A 58 8.06 -0.91 -17.60
CA GLY A 58 9.25 -0.55 -18.39
C GLY A 58 9.86 -1.74 -19.11
N ASN A 59 10.97 -1.51 -19.82
CA ASN A 59 11.65 -2.54 -20.62
C ASN A 59 12.60 -3.41 -19.78
N GLY A 60 13.03 -2.91 -18.62
CA GLY A 60 13.85 -3.64 -17.68
C GLY A 60 13.03 -4.52 -16.74
N ILE A 61 13.68 -4.98 -15.66
CA ILE A 61 13.01 -5.77 -14.62
C ILE A 61 12.30 -4.82 -13.66
N ALA A 62 11.00 -4.63 -13.83
CA ALA A 62 10.22 -3.80 -12.93
C ALA A 62 10.06 -4.40 -11.52
N GLY A 63 10.02 -3.53 -10.52
CA GLY A 63 9.75 -3.91 -9.13
C GLY A 63 8.31 -4.35 -8.94
N LEU A 64 8.10 -5.30 -8.04
CA LEU A 64 6.79 -5.88 -7.74
C LEU A 64 6.08 -5.17 -6.58
N GLY A 65 4.75 -5.22 -6.61
CA GLY A 65 3.87 -4.70 -5.57
C GLY A 65 3.88 -5.53 -4.29
N GLY A 66 3.69 -4.89 -3.15
CA GLY A 66 3.77 -5.50 -1.82
C GLY A 66 2.43 -6.07 -1.39
N TYR A 67 2.39 -6.55 -0.14
CA TYR A 67 1.16 -6.97 0.52
C TYR A 67 1.10 -6.47 1.95
N THR A 68 -0.09 -6.03 2.38
CA THR A 68 -0.39 -5.80 3.80
C THR A 68 -1.71 -6.44 4.20
N SER A 69 -1.80 -6.87 5.45
CA SER A 69 -3.07 -7.28 6.03
C SER A 69 -3.14 -7.03 7.53
N GLY A 70 -4.36 -7.00 8.05
CA GLY A 70 -4.61 -6.91 9.48
C GLY A 70 -6.10 -6.98 9.80
N ILE A 71 -6.41 -7.16 11.08
CA ILE A 71 -7.76 -7.20 11.60
C ILE A 71 -8.06 -5.91 12.36
N ILE A 72 -9.12 -5.21 11.94
CA ILE A 72 -9.62 -4.01 12.62
C ILE A 72 -10.93 -4.34 13.36
N HIS A 73 -11.05 -3.81 14.58
CA HIS A 73 -12.28 -3.82 15.35
C HIS A 73 -12.90 -2.42 15.31
N LEU A 74 -14.16 -2.35 14.87
CA LEU A 74 -14.92 -1.10 14.78
C LEU A 74 -16.00 -1.10 15.86
N SER A 75 -15.91 -0.16 16.79
CA SER A 75 -16.94 0.04 17.82
C SER A 75 -18.12 0.89 17.35
N ASN A 76 -17.93 1.63 16.25
CA ASN A 76 -18.90 2.52 15.64
C ASN A 76 -18.94 2.30 14.14
N VAL A 77 -19.99 2.80 13.49
CA VAL A 77 -20.05 2.90 12.03
C VAL A 77 -18.87 3.75 11.54
N GLN A 78 -18.15 3.25 10.52
CA GLN A 78 -16.96 3.90 9.98
C GLN A 78 -16.98 3.90 8.45
N THR A 79 -16.72 5.06 7.88
CA THR A 79 -16.50 5.22 6.43
C THR A 79 -15.02 5.04 6.11
N PHE A 80 -14.72 4.32 5.04
CA PHE A 80 -13.38 4.21 4.46
C PHE A 80 -13.41 4.50 2.97
N TYR A 81 -12.31 5.06 2.48
CA TYR A 81 -12.06 5.28 1.06
C TYR A 81 -10.95 4.35 0.61
N LEU A 82 -11.23 3.54 -0.41
CA LEU A 82 -10.32 2.51 -0.90
C LEU A 82 -9.70 2.98 -2.22
N PHE A 83 -8.41 3.30 -2.18
CA PHE A 83 -7.63 3.65 -3.35
C PHE A 83 -6.87 2.41 -3.80
N VAL A 84 -7.23 1.87 -4.95
CA VAL A 84 -6.59 0.69 -5.52
C VAL A 84 -5.43 1.13 -6.41
N GLY A 85 -4.26 0.53 -6.22
CA GLY A 85 -3.05 0.89 -6.96
C GLY A 85 -3.21 0.63 -8.45
N SER A 86 -2.99 1.64 -9.28
CA SER A 86 -2.98 1.51 -10.74
C SER A 86 -1.59 1.20 -11.31
N ARG A 87 -1.54 0.89 -12.61
CA ARG A 87 -0.33 0.98 -13.45
C ARG A 87 -0.38 2.20 -14.38
N THR A 88 -1.13 3.21 -13.97
CA THR A 88 -1.43 4.44 -14.72
C THR A 88 -1.10 5.66 -13.86
N ASN A 89 -1.64 6.84 -14.18
CA ASN A 89 -1.43 8.06 -13.39
C ASN A 89 -2.19 8.07 -12.05
N PHE A 90 -3.34 7.39 -11.98
CA PHE A 90 -4.18 7.44 -10.78
C PHE A 90 -3.54 6.74 -9.57
N ASN A 91 -3.65 7.39 -8.41
CA ASN A 91 -2.98 6.99 -7.17
C ASN A 91 -1.46 6.81 -7.31
N TYR A 92 -0.88 7.44 -8.34
CA TYR A 92 0.52 7.31 -8.70
C TYR A 92 1.22 8.67 -8.73
N LYS A 93 0.98 9.47 -9.77
CA LYS A 93 1.69 10.74 -10.00
C LYS A 93 0.77 11.87 -10.44
N THR A 94 1.15 13.09 -10.10
CA THR A 94 0.44 14.32 -10.51
C THR A 94 1.02 14.99 -11.75
N ASN A 95 2.15 14.51 -12.27
CA ASN A 95 2.97 15.26 -13.24
C ASN A 95 2.88 14.62 -14.62
N LYS A 96 3.00 15.45 -15.65
CA LYS A 96 3.18 14.96 -17.02
C LYS A 96 4.68 14.85 -17.30
N GLY A 97 5.03 14.06 -18.29
CA GLY A 97 6.40 13.83 -18.69
C GLY A 97 6.42 13.48 -20.17
N GLU A 98 7.56 13.61 -20.83
CA GLU A 98 7.67 13.23 -22.25
C GLU A 98 7.91 11.72 -22.39
N TYR A 99 8.88 11.18 -21.65
CA TYR A 99 9.26 9.76 -21.68
C TYR A 99 9.51 9.27 -20.26
N TYR A 100 8.91 8.12 -19.92
CA TYR A 100 9.02 7.52 -18.59
C TYR A 100 8.44 6.11 -18.57
N SER A 101 8.88 5.32 -17.58
CA SER A 101 8.21 4.08 -17.18
C SER A 101 7.46 4.28 -15.86
N TYR A 102 6.18 3.90 -15.82
CA TYR A 102 5.37 4.01 -14.61
C TYR A 102 5.89 3.09 -13.51
N GLY A 103 6.21 3.64 -12.34
CA GLY A 103 6.23 2.91 -11.10
C GLY A 103 4.82 2.44 -10.73
N GLY A 104 4.74 1.47 -9.83
CA GLY A 104 3.50 0.97 -9.28
C GLY A 104 2.93 1.93 -8.25
N ALA A 105 1.64 2.22 -8.36
CA ALA A 105 0.85 2.88 -7.34
C ALA A 105 0.68 2.01 -6.07
N SER A 106 0.51 2.66 -4.92
CA SER A 106 0.09 1.97 -3.70
C SER A 106 -1.39 1.61 -3.74
N SER A 107 -1.78 0.56 -3.02
CA SER A 107 -3.17 0.39 -2.59
C SER A 107 -3.29 0.81 -1.14
N ASP A 108 -4.27 1.66 -0.83
CA ASP A 108 -4.38 2.25 0.50
C ASP A 108 -5.82 2.51 0.96
N VAL A 109 -5.99 2.48 2.28
CA VAL A 109 -7.26 2.67 2.98
C VAL A 109 -7.19 4.00 3.73
N ARG A 110 -8.11 4.91 3.40
CA ARG A 110 -8.13 6.29 3.92
C ARG A 110 -9.38 6.58 4.73
N LEU A 111 -9.27 7.54 5.65
CA LEU A 111 -10.38 8.05 6.46
C LEU A 111 -10.99 9.32 5.88
N TYR A 112 -10.32 10.00 4.95
CA TYR A 112 -10.75 11.28 4.41
C TYR A 112 -10.45 11.40 2.91
N VAL A 113 -11.35 12.09 2.22
CA VAL A 113 -11.17 12.65 0.86
C VAL A 113 -11.73 14.08 0.86
N ASN A 114 -11.15 14.96 0.05
CA ASN A 114 -11.72 16.30 -0.17
C ASN A 114 -12.95 16.23 -1.09
N GLU A 115 -13.63 17.35 -1.26
CA GLU A 115 -14.86 17.46 -2.08
C GLU A 115 -14.65 16.96 -3.52
N ASN A 116 -13.48 17.27 -4.11
CA ASN A 116 -13.13 16.84 -5.46
C ASN A 116 -12.64 15.39 -5.54
N ILE A 117 -12.44 14.71 -4.40
CA ILE A 117 -11.89 13.36 -4.28
C ILE A 117 -10.58 13.25 -5.08
N ASP A 118 -9.68 14.21 -4.84
CA ASP A 118 -8.35 14.23 -5.41
C ASP A 118 -7.49 13.21 -4.67
N TRP A 119 -7.01 12.18 -5.40
CA TRP A 119 -6.20 11.12 -4.80
C TRP A 119 -4.89 11.65 -4.19
N PHE A 120 -4.43 12.82 -4.63
CA PHE A 120 -3.19 13.46 -4.19
C PHE A 120 -3.41 14.56 -3.15
N ASN A 121 -4.63 14.75 -2.65
CA ASN A 121 -4.90 15.72 -1.60
C ASN A 121 -4.10 15.37 -0.34
N ASP A 122 -3.35 16.33 0.20
CA ASP A 122 -2.41 16.05 1.30
C ASP A 122 -3.12 15.56 2.57
N LEU A 123 -4.27 16.13 2.93
CA LEU A 123 -5.05 15.67 4.09
C LEU A 123 -5.59 14.25 3.86
N SER A 124 -6.01 13.92 2.64
CA SER A 124 -6.39 12.55 2.26
C SER A 124 -5.21 11.60 2.41
N LEU A 125 -4.05 11.91 1.83
CA LEU A 125 -2.83 11.10 1.96
C LEU A 125 -2.43 10.91 3.43
N ARG A 126 -2.52 11.94 4.27
CA ARG A 126 -2.19 11.81 5.69
C ARG A 126 -3.17 10.94 6.47
N SER A 127 -4.39 10.74 5.97
CA SER A 127 -5.43 9.90 6.59
C SER A 127 -5.34 8.40 6.30
N ARG A 128 -4.26 7.94 5.65
CA ARG A 128 -4.03 6.53 5.30
C ARG A 128 -3.73 5.70 6.55
N ILE A 129 -4.54 4.68 6.80
CA ILE A 129 -4.38 3.76 7.95
C ILE A 129 -3.77 2.41 7.58
N MET A 130 -3.78 2.06 6.29
CA MET A 130 -3.14 0.87 5.72
C MET A 130 -2.71 1.18 4.30
N VAL A 131 -1.47 0.83 3.96
CA VAL A 131 -0.83 1.09 2.66
C VAL A 131 0.02 -0.11 2.29
N SER A 132 -0.24 -0.69 1.12
CA SER A 132 0.71 -1.57 0.45
C SER A 132 1.42 -0.78 -0.64
N GLY A 133 2.75 -0.68 -0.53
CA GLY A 133 3.59 0.00 -1.52
C GLY A 133 3.52 -0.67 -2.90
N GLY A 134 3.74 0.12 -3.94
CA GLY A 134 3.93 -0.30 -5.32
C GLY A 134 5.40 -0.24 -5.75
N GLY A 135 5.78 -1.08 -6.70
CA GLY A 135 7.18 -1.30 -7.09
C GLY A 135 7.74 -0.21 -8.00
N GLY A 136 9.04 0.06 -7.97
CA GLY A 136 9.69 0.99 -8.89
C GLY A 136 9.76 0.44 -10.32
N SER A 137 9.91 1.32 -11.30
CA SER A 137 9.99 0.96 -12.72
C SER A 137 11.43 0.90 -13.24
N ALA A 138 11.61 0.37 -14.44
CA ALA A 138 12.91 0.23 -15.09
C ALA A 138 12.82 0.55 -16.59
N GLU A 139 13.29 1.74 -17.00
CA GLU A 139 13.12 2.19 -18.39
C GLU A 139 13.96 1.38 -19.39
N TRP A 140 15.23 1.12 -19.06
CA TRP A 140 16.15 0.39 -19.94
C TRP A 140 16.19 -1.11 -19.66
N PRO A 141 16.46 -1.96 -20.67
CA PRO A 141 16.47 -3.41 -20.52
C PRO A 141 17.40 -3.94 -19.41
N GLY A 142 18.53 -3.28 -19.18
CA GLY A 142 19.48 -3.64 -18.13
C GLY A 142 19.12 -3.08 -16.74
N SER A 143 18.18 -2.14 -16.65
CA SER A 143 17.78 -1.51 -15.38
C SER A 143 16.84 -2.41 -14.58
N ILE A 144 16.85 -2.24 -13.26
CA ILE A 144 16.06 -3.02 -12.30
C ILE A 144 15.33 -2.05 -11.37
N GLY A 145 14.01 -2.15 -11.33
CA GLY A 145 13.16 -1.41 -10.41
C GLY A 145 13.12 -2.07 -9.05
N GLY A 146 13.10 -1.24 -8.00
CA GLY A 146 13.01 -1.72 -6.62
C GLY A 146 11.64 -2.31 -6.31
N ASN A 147 11.60 -3.54 -5.81
CA ASN A 147 10.37 -4.10 -5.24
C ASN A 147 9.86 -3.24 -4.09
N SER A 148 8.55 -3.17 -3.96
CA SER A 148 7.91 -2.42 -2.88
C SER A 148 7.82 -3.20 -1.59
N GLY A 149 7.31 -2.54 -0.55
CA GLY A 149 6.82 -3.21 0.63
C GLY A 149 7.86 -3.35 1.74
N GLY A 150 7.46 -4.08 2.78
CA GLY A 150 8.13 -4.04 4.07
C GLY A 150 8.07 -2.65 4.73
N LEU A 151 8.84 -2.51 5.81
CA LEU A 151 9.10 -1.20 6.42
C LEU A 151 9.94 -0.30 5.50
N THR A 152 10.65 -0.92 4.54
CA THR A 152 11.55 -0.24 3.61
C THR A 152 11.44 -0.89 2.25
N GLY A 153 11.16 -0.09 1.22
CA GLY A 153 11.18 -0.56 -0.16
C GLY A 153 12.58 -1.02 -0.58
N SER A 154 12.67 -1.81 -1.65
CA SER A 154 13.95 -2.21 -2.22
C SER A 154 14.55 -1.12 -3.10
N ASP A 155 15.86 -1.17 -3.27
CA ASP A 155 16.60 -0.26 -4.12
C ASP A 155 16.36 -0.55 -5.61
N GLY A 156 16.42 0.49 -6.43
CA GLY A 156 16.45 0.44 -7.88
C GLY A 156 17.86 0.66 -8.41
N PHE A 157 18.19 0.00 -9.52
CA PHE A 157 19.51 -0.02 -10.13
C PHE A 157 19.41 0.31 -11.62
N SER A 158 20.38 1.06 -12.13
CA SER A 158 20.33 1.57 -13.51
C SER A 158 21.44 0.99 -14.38
N ASP A 159 21.10 0.56 -15.58
CA ASP A 159 22.06 0.42 -16.68
C ASP A 159 22.34 1.81 -17.24
N CYS A 160 23.53 2.34 -17.00
CA CYS A 160 23.90 3.68 -17.43
C CYS A 160 24.64 3.73 -18.78
N ARG A 161 24.86 2.57 -19.40
CA ARG A 161 25.71 2.39 -20.60
C ARG A 161 24.98 1.74 -21.77
N TYR A 162 23.73 1.32 -21.58
CA TYR A 162 22.91 0.60 -22.56
C TYR A 162 23.59 -0.68 -23.05
N ASN A 163 24.21 -1.41 -22.13
CA ASN A 163 24.94 -2.63 -22.44
C ASN A 163 24.60 -3.80 -21.50
N GLY A 164 23.54 -3.65 -20.71
CA GLY A 164 23.07 -4.65 -19.75
C GLY A 164 23.85 -4.66 -18.43
N VAL A 165 24.85 -3.79 -18.25
CA VAL A 165 25.67 -3.74 -17.03
C VAL A 165 25.15 -2.67 -16.08
N ILE A 166 24.77 -3.09 -14.88
CA ILE A 166 24.39 -2.18 -13.80
C ILE A 166 25.56 -1.29 -13.40
N CYS A 167 25.30 0.01 -13.28
CA CYS A 167 26.24 0.98 -12.75
C CYS A 167 26.03 1.12 -11.24
N PRO A 168 26.91 0.54 -10.39
CA PRO A 168 26.72 0.52 -8.94
C PRO A 168 26.71 1.93 -8.31
N GLU A 169 27.28 2.92 -8.99
CA GLU A 169 27.29 4.32 -8.58
C GLU A 169 25.95 5.05 -8.83
N ILE A 170 25.06 4.48 -9.65
CA ILE A 170 23.74 5.05 -9.97
C ILE A 170 22.63 4.17 -9.40
N TRP A 171 22.07 4.64 -8.30
CA TRP A 171 21.09 3.89 -7.51
C TRP A 171 19.95 4.78 -7.03
N ALA A 172 18.80 4.16 -6.82
CA ALA A 172 17.68 4.73 -6.10
C ALA A 172 17.46 3.87 -4.85
N LYS A 173 17.63 4.44 -3.66
CA LYS A 173 17.33 3.74 -2.41
C LYS A 173 15.84 3.68 -2.16
N GLY A 174 15.36 2.56 -1.63
CA GLY A 174 13.96 2.40 -1.28
C GLY A 174 13.49 3.35 -0.19
N ALA A 175 12.19 3.67 -0.21
CA ALA A 175 11.56 4.52 0.81
C ALA A 175 11.49 3.80 2.16
N ASN A 176 11.38 4.52 3.27
CA ASN A 176 11.21 3.94 4.60
C ASN A 176 9.97 4.51 5.33
N GLN A 177 9.93 4.41 6.67
CA GLN A 177 8.78 4.83 7.48
C GLN A 177 8.75 6.33 7.82
N THR A 178 9.81 7.08 7.52
CA THR A 178 9.92 8.52 7.83
C THR A 178 10.33 9.37 6.63
N ASN A 179 10.83 8.75 5.56
CA ASN A 179 11.38 9.42 4.40
C ASN A 179 11.07 8.65 3.12
N GLY A 180 10.93 9.39 2.02
CA GLY A 180 10.94 8.80 0.69
C GLY A 180 12.29 8.25 0.30
N GLY A 181 12.30 7.48 -0.79
CA GLY A 181 13.52 6.92 -1.34
C GLY A 181 14.51 8.00 -1.74
N THR A 182 15.80 7.72 -1.64
CA THR A 182 16.86 8.69 -1.98
C THR A 182 17.56 8.28 -3.26
N ALA A 183 17.77 9.21 -4.19
CA ALA A 183 18.51 8.93 -5.42
C ALA A 183 19.96 9.41 -5.36
N SER A 184 20.87 8.68 -6.02
CA SER A 184 22.27 9.07 -6.19
C SER A 184 22.40 10.41 -6.94
N ARG A 185 23.39 11.23 -6.57
CA ARG A 185 23.71 12.52 -7.23
C ARG A 185 25.22 12.78 -7.27
N PRO A 186 25.77 13.28 -8.39
CA PRO A 186 25.17 13.31 -9.73
C PRO A 186 25.07 11.90 -10.32
N ASN A 187 24.15 11.68 -11.26
CA ASN A 187 23.97 10.42 -11.99
C ASN A 187 24.34 10.60 -13.46
N LYS A 188 25.45 9.97 -13.88
CA LYS A 188 26.06 10.14 -15.19
C LYS A 188 25.69 9.02 -16.16
N PHE A 189 24.93 9.34 -17.19
CA PHE A 189 24.50 8.39 -18.22
C PHE A 189 25.25 8.61 -19.54
N ASN A 190 25.53 7.50 -20.24
CA ASN A 190 26.08 7.55 -21.59
C ASN A 190 24.95 7.76 -22.61
N GLU A 191 25.09 8.82 -23.41
CA GLU A 191 24.21 9.17 -24.52
C GLU A 191 25.07 9.18 -25.79
N GLY A 192 25.14 8.03 -26.47
CA GLY A 192 26.11 7.79 -27.54
C GLY A 192 27.55 7.82 -27.02
N ASN A 193 28.40 8.67 -27.59
CA ASN A 193 29.80 8.83 -27.20
C ASN A 193 30.02 9.88 -26.09
N GLN A 194 28.94 10.46 -25.55
CA GLN A 194 29.02 11.51 -24.52
C GLN A 194 28.46 11.00 -23.20
N GLN A 195 29.09 11.39 -22.09
CA GLN A 195 28.55 11.19 -20.75
C GLN A 195 27.90 12.48 -20.27
N ARG A 196 26.67 12.40 -19.76
CA ARG A 196 25.91 13.56 -19.30
C ARG A 196 25.37 13.33 -17.90
N ASP A 197 25.44 14.37 -17.08
CA ASP A 197 24.71 14.41 -15.82
C ASP A 197 23.21 14.47 -16.11
N LYS A 198 22.44 13.58 -15.49
CA LYS A 198 20.98 13.61 -15.49
C LYS A 198 20.48 14.00 -14.11
N SER A 199 19.21 14.38 -13.99
CA SER A 199 18.64 14.71 -12.69
C SER A 199 18.16 13.46 -11.95
N SER A 200 17.85 13.64 -10.67
CA SER A 200 17.26 12.60 -9.84
C SER A 200 16.37 13.21 -8.75
N PHE A 201 15.33 12.47 -8.38
CA PHE A 201 14.28 12.97 -7.49
C PHE A 201 14.08 12.01 -6.33
N ASP A 202 14.16 12.54 -5.11
CA ASP A 202 13.85 11.76 -3.92
C ASP A 202 12.33 11.59 -3.80
N GLY A 203 11.91 10.45 -3.25
CA GLY A 203 10.51 10.22 -2.97
C GLY A 203 9.99 11.16 -1.88
N ILE A 204 8.67 11.33 -1.86
CA ILE A 204 7.97 12.10 -0.82
C ILE A 204 6.82 11.27 -0.24
N PHE A 205 6.12 11.83 0.73
CA PHE A 205 5.01 11.14 1.36
C PHE A 205 3.89 10.87 0.35
N GLY A 206 3.53 9.60 0.19
CA GLY A 206 2.35 9.15 -0.55
C GLY A 206 2.34 9.25 -2.06
N ARG A 207 3.29 9.98 -2.65
CA ARG A 207 3.44 10.15 -4.10
C ARG A 207 4.89 10.45 -4.44
N ILE A 208 5.27 10.35 -5.69
CA ILE A 208 6.52 10.93 -6.18
C ILE A 208 6.43 12.48 -6.26
N PRO A 209 7.55 13.22 -6.22
CA PRO A 209 7.53 14.68 -6.31
C PRO A 209 7.10 15.20 -7.68
N ILE A 210 6.68 16.47 -7.73
CA ILE A 210 6.39 17.19 -8.98
C ILE A 210 7.69 17.64 -9.65
N TYR A 211 7.85 17.37 -10.95
CA TYR A 211 9.00 17.77 -11.76
C TYR A 211 8.55 18.36 -13.11
N ASN A 212 9.49 18.90 -13.91
CA ASN A 212 9.21 19.60 -15.16
C ASN A 212 8.69 18.65 -16.26
N ASP A 213 7.70 19.08 -17.04
CA ASP A 213 7.06 18.23 -18.05
C ASP A 213 7.94 17.93 -19.28
N LYS A 214 9.08 18.64 -19.47
CA LYS A 214 9.96 18.57 -20.66
C LYS A 214 11.20 17.67 -20.51
N ILE A 215 11.21 16.76 -19.54
CA ILE A 215 12.36 15.88 -19.28
C ILE A 215 11.97 14.41 -19.44
N ASN A 216 12.93 13.58 -19.88
CA ASN A 216 12.81 12.13 -19.75
C ASN A 216 13.04 11.75 -18.28
N ILE A 217 11.97 11.30 -17.61
CA ILE A 217 11.96 11.03 -16.17
C ILE A 217 12.48 9.63 -15.85
N GLY A 218 12.66 8.77 -16.84
CA GLY A 218 13.28 7.48 -16.64
C GLY A 218 12.41 6.49 -15.88
N GLY A 219 13.10 5.63 -15.12
CA GLY A 219 12.48 4.75 -14.14
C GLY A 219 12.09 5.51 -12.89
N MET A 220 10.79 5.61 -12.71
CA MET A 220 10.12 6.26 -11.61
C MET A 220 9.97 5.34 -10.40
N GLY A 221 10.07 5.96 -9.22
CA GLY A 221 9.86 5.28 -7.95
C GLY A 221 8.42 4.82 -7.77
N GLY A 222 8.23 3.68 -7.12
CA GLY A 222 6.90 3.20 -6.77
C GLY A 222 6.31 3.96 -5.58
N ASN A 223 4.98 4.10 -5.54
CA ASN A 223 4.31 4.77 -4.43
C ASN A 223 4.25 3.90 -3.17
N GLY A 224 3.97 4.53 -2.04
CA GLY A 224 3.89 3.85 -0.75
C GLY A 224 3.42 4.81 0.33
N TYR A 225 3.63 4.43 1.59
CA TYR A 225 3.47 5.39 2.69
C TYR A 225 4.38 6.58 2.45
N TYR A 226 5.64 6.28 2.15
CA TYR A 226 6.53 7.14 1.38
C TYR A 226 6.85 6.47 0.04
N SER A 227 6.96 7.28 -1.02
CA SER A 227 7.31 6.80 -2.36
C SER A 227 8.81 6.58 -2.51
N GLY A 228 9.18 5.73 -3.48
CA GLY A 228 10.55 5.52 -3.91
C GLY A 228 11.12 6.72 -4.66
N ALA A 229 12.44 6.68 -4.84
CA ALA A 229 13.20 7.65 -5.62
C ALA A 229 13.09 7.37 -7.12
N THR A 230 13.25 8.42 -7.91
CA THR A 230 13.19 8.41 -9.37
C THR A 230 14.53 8.86 -9.96
N LEU A 231 14.96 8.17 -11.01
CA LEU A 231 16.17 8.48 -11.76
C LEU A 231 15.79 8.75 -13.22
N GLU A 232 16.21 9.90 -13.76
CA GLU A 232 15.96 10.27 -15.15
C GLU A 232 16.56 9.29 -16.16
N TYR A 233 16.13 9.43 -17.41
CA TYR A 233 16.69 8.75 -18.57
C TYR A 233 16.60 7.22 -18.47
N ALA A 234 17.69 6.53 -18.18
CA ALA A 234 17.71 5.07 -18.12
C ALA A 234 17.37 4.48 -16.75
N GLY A 235 17.01 5.35 -15.79
CA GLY A 235 16.94 5.02 -14.38
C GLY A 235 16.16 3.76 -14.01
N GLY A 236 16.58 3.09 -12.94
CA GLY A 236 15.75 2.15 -12.18
C GLY A 236 15.19 2.86 -10.95
N GLY A 237 13.87 3.05 -10.88
CA GLY A 237 13.21 3.64 -9.73
C GLY A 237 13.15 2.69 -8.55
N SER A 238 13.15 3.20 -7.32
CA SER A 238 13.09 2.35 -6.12
C SER A 238 11.65 2.06 -5.67
N GLY A 239 11.48 1.08 -4.78
CA GLY A 239 10.17 0.71 -4.25
C GLY A 239 9.67 1.67 -3.16
N GLY A 240 8.35 1.84 -3.10
CA GLY A 240 7.70 2.54 -1.99
C GLY A 240 7.56 1.67 -0.74
N SER A 241 7.48 2.30 0.43
CA SER A 241 7.30 1.63 1.72
C SER A 241 5.84 1.27 1.98
N SER A 242 5.59 0.21 2.75
CA SER A 242 4.25 -0.11 3.25
C SER A 242 4.02 0.49 4.63
N PHE A 243 2.75 0.59 5.05
CA PHE A 243 2.37 1.05 6.38
C PHE A 243 1.10 0.35 6.84
N ILE A 244 1.03 0.01 8.13
CA ILE A 244 -0.18 -0.48 8.76
C ILE A 244 -0.26 0.13 10.14
N SER A 245 -1.35 0.82 10.44
CA SER A 245 -1.58 1.34 11.79
C SER A 245 -1.59 0.17 12.80
N GLY A 246 -0.70 0.18 13.79
CA GLY A 246 -0.55 -0.90 14.78
C GLY A 246 0.42 -2.02 14.40
N HIS A 247 1.10 -1.95 13.25
CA HIS A 247 2.17 -2.92 12.92
C HIS A 247 3.50 -2.53 13.57
N LYS A 248 4.27 -3.54 13.99
CA LYS A 248 5.56 -3.33 14.65
C LYS A 248 6.56 -2.73 13.64
N GLY A 249 7.25 -1.67 14.06
CA GLY A 249 8.26 -0.99 13.25
C GLY A 249 7.71 0.06 12.29
N CYS A 250 6.39 0.11 12.07
CA CYS A 250 5.77 1.24 11.40
C CYS A 250 5.83 2.50 12.28
N ILE A 251 5.89 3.66 11.64
CA ILE A 251 5.85 4.96 12.33
C ILE A 251 4.72 5.77 11.71
N ALA A 252 3.70 6.09 12.50
CA ALA A 252 2.58 6.91 12.05
C ALA A 252 2.95 8.40 12.08
N LEU A 253 2.19 9.22 11.36
CA LEU A 253 2.25 10.67 11.51
C LEU A 253 1.73 11.09 12.88
N ASN A 254 2.28 12.19 13.40
CA ASN A 254 1.85 12.77 14.67
C ASN A 254 0.43 13.35 14.59
N SER A 255 0.05 13.90 13.44
CA SER A 255 -1.26 14.54 13.24
C SER A 255 -1.65 14.59 11.76
N SER A 256 -2.85 15.08 11.48
CA SER A 256 -3.32 15.37 10.13
C SER A 256 -2.72 16.63 9.50
N LEU A 257 -1.95 17.43 10.25
CA LEU A 257 -1.52 18.78 9.86
C LEU A 257 -0.26 18.79 8.98
N ASN A 258 0.63 17.82 9.14
CA ASN A 258 1.92 17.74 8.46
C ASN A 258 2.43 16.29 8.41
N GLU A 259 3.50 16.03 7.65
CA GLU A 259 4.14 14.71 7.57
C GLU A 259 5.18 14.46 8.67
N PHE A 260 5.08 15.12 9.83
CA PHE A 260 5.99 14.83 10.93
C PHE A 260 5.68 13.47 11.56
N PRO A 261 6.69 12.59 11.72
CA PRO A 261 6.52 11.32 12.42
C PRO A 261 6.04 11.53 13.86
N ASN A 262 5.34 10.54 14.40
CA ASN A 262 4.99 10.52 15.80
C ASN A 262 6.27 10.59 16.66
N PRO A 263 6.37 11.51 17.64
CA PRO A 263 7.60 11.75 18.39
C PRO A 263 8.06 10.56 19.25
N TYR A 264 7.16 9.60 19.49
CA TYR A 264 7.44 8.37 20.23
C TYR A 264 7.54 7.14 19.31
N ASN A 265 7.64 7.36 17.99
CA ASN A 265 7.67 6.31 16.96
C ASN A 265 6.46 5.34 17.07
N SER A 266 5.32 5.84 17.54
CA SER A 266 4.09 5.03 17.57
C SER A 266 3.66 4.66 16.16
N SER A 267 3.26 3.40 15.97
CA SER A 267 2.64 2.94 14.73
C SER A 267 1.14 3.21 14.66
N ILE A 268 0.52 3.72 15.74
CA ILE A 268 -0.92 3.96 15.79
C ILE A 268 -1.22 5.29 15.10
N HIS A 269 -2.07 5.23 14.07
CA HIS A 269 -2.56 6.40 13.34
C HIS A 269 -3.20 7.43 14.30
N TYR A 270 -3.05 8.72 14.03
CA TYR A 270 -3.51 9.80 14.90
C TYR A 270 -5.02 9.81 15.19
N SER A 271 -5.83 9.09 14.41
CA SER A 271 -7.26 8.88 14.69
C SER A 271 -7.54 7.86 15.80
N GLY A 272 -6.52 7.12 16.24
CA GLY A 272 -6.66 6.00 17.18
C GLY A 272 -7.11 4.68 16.56
N LEU A 273 -7.44 4.63 15.25
CA LEU A 273 -7.75 3.37 14.56
C LEU A 273 -6.48 2.58 14.27
N TYR A 274 -6.49 1.28 14.55
CA TYR A 274 -5.36 0.39 14.32
C TYR A 274 -5.80 -1.04 14.00
N PHE A 275 -4.87 -1.81 13.45
CA PHE A 275 -5.03 -3.21 13.12
C PHE A 275 -4.24 -4.08 14.09
N THR A 276 -4.76 -5.28 14.33
CA THR A 276 -4.11 -6.38 15.04
C THR A 276 -3.82 -7.53 14.07
N GLN A 277 -3.04 -8.52 14.49
CA GLN A 277 -2.67 -9.68 13.65
C GLN A 277 -2.15 -9.25 12.27
N THR A 278 -1.26 -8.26 12.28
CA THR A 278 -0.81 -7.59 11.07
C THR A 278 0.25 -8.42 10.34
N GLN A 279 0.19 -8.44 9.02
CA GLN A 279 1.25 -8.98 8.16
C GLN A 279 1.63 -7.94 7.12
N MET A 280 2.92 -7.85 6.85
CA MET A 280 3.50 -6.96 5.85
C MET A 280 4.56 -7.76 5.09
N ILE A 281 4.42 -7.87 3.77
CA ILE A 281 5.27 -8.72 2.93
C ILE A 281 5.79 -7.87 1.77
N SER A 282 7.09 -7.94 1.54
CA SER A 282 7.79 -7.22 0.46
C SER A 282 7.48 -7.84 -0.91
N GLY A 283 7.59 -7.05 -1.99
CA GLY A 283 7.29 -7.48 -3.35
C GLY A 283 8.21 -8.57 -3.90
N ASN A 284 9.39 -8.77 -3.32
CA ASN A 284 10.31 -9.86 -3.67
C ASN A 284 10.06 -11.16 -2.87
N GLU A 285 9.07 -11.17 -1.99
CA GLU A 285 8.75 -12.32 -1.15
C GLU A 285 7.47 -13.02 -1.62
N THR A 286 7.29 -14.26 -1.16
CA THR A 286 6.08 -15.02 -1.43
C THR A 286 4.92 -14.49 -0.59
N MET A 287 3.87 -14.02 -1.25
CA MET A 287 2.66 -13.47 -0.63
C MET A 287 1.39 -14.17 -1.13
N PRO A 288 0.27 -14.05 -0.41
CA PRO A 288 -1.03 -14.42 -0.96
C PRO A 288 -1.33 -13.63 -2.23
N LEU A 289 -1.96 -14.24 -3.23
CA LEU A 289 -2.48 -13.54 -4.40
C LEU A 289 -3.99 -13.33 -4.26
N TYR A 290 -4.52 -12.30 -4.91
CA TYR A 290 -5.97 -11.99 -4.84
C TYR A 290 -6.81 -12.82 -5.81
N SER A 291 -6.18 -13.51 -6.79
CA SER A 291 -6.87 -14.36 -7.77
C SER A 291 -7.61 -15.55 -7.15
N SER A 292 -7.17 -16.04 -5.98
CA SER A 292 -7.87 -17.05 -5.19
C SER A 292 -7.41 -17.01 -3.73
N SER A 293 -8.17 -17.57 -2.80
CA SER A 293 -7.79 -17.56 -1.37
C SER A 293 -6.51 -18.36 -1.06
N ASN A 294 -6.17 -19.32 -1.91
CA ASN A 294 -5.07 -20.26 -1.68
C ASN A 294 -3.87 -20.04 -2.61
N SER A 295 -3.99 -19.13 -3.59
CA SER A 295 -2.89 -18.83 -4.49
C SER A 295 -1.81 -18.02 -3.77
N LYS A 296 -0.57 -18.40 -4.02
CA LYS A 296 0.62 -17.69 -3.55
C LYS A 296 1.52 -17.39 -4.75
N GLY A 297 2.27 -16.31 -4.67
CA GLY A 297 3.23 -15.91 -5.70
C GLY A 297 4.22 -14.91 -5.15
N ILE A 298 5.29 -14.67 -5.92
CA ILE A 298 6.28 -13.66 -5.60
C ILE A 298 5.76 -12.31 -6.06
N GLY A 299 5.46 -11.42 -5.11
CA GLY A 299 4.98 -10.07 -5.38
C GLY A 299 3.63 -10.00 -6.09
N ASN A 300 3.02 -8.82 -6.06
CA ASN A 300 1.95 -8.52 -7.01
C ASN A 300 2.55 -8.03 -8.33
N LYS A 301 2.20 -8.72 -9.42
CA LYS A 301 2.66 -8.41 -10.78
C LYS A 301 1.67 -7.57 -11.56
N ASN A 302 0.50 -7.23 -11.03
CA ASN A 302 -0.56 -6.54 -11.76
C ASN A 302 -0.88 -5.19 -11.12
N GLU A 303 -2.03 -4.62 -11.48
CA GLU A 303 -2.68 -3.59 -10.68
C GLU A 303 -2.91 -4.08 -9.24
N GLY A 304 -3.05 -3.14 -8.34
CA GLY A 304 -3.34 -3.40 -6.94
C GLY A 304 -4.73 -4.01 -6.74
N CYS A 305 -4.98 -4.40 -5.50
CA CYS A 305 -6.27 -4.93 -5.08
C CYS A 305 -6.48 -4.59 -3.62
N ILE A 306 -7.73 -4.47 -3.20
CA ILE A 306 -8.11 -4.42 -1.78
C ILE A 306 -9.13 -5.51 -1.53
N ARG A 307 -9.01 -6.24 -0.42
CA ARG A 307 -9.95 -7.28 -0.04
C ARG A 307 -10.35 -7.12 1.40
N ILE A 308 -11.66 -7.21 1.66
CA ILE A 308 -12.24 -7.07 2.98
C ILE A 308 -13.03 -8.32 3.28
N THR A 309 -12.70 -8.98 4.39
CA THR A 309 -13.46 -10.12 4.91
C THR A 309 -14.14 -9.74 6.20
N ILE A 310 -15.46 -9.93 6.24
CA ILE A 310 -16.26 -9.69 7.43
C ILE A 310 -16.16 -10.89 8.35
N LEU A 311 -15.49 -10.75 9.49
CA LEU A 311 -15.27 -11.85 10.44
C LEU A 311 -16.46 -12.00 11.38
N THR A 312 -16.97 -10.89 11.92
CA THR A 312 -18.19 -10.86 12.73
C THR A 312 -18.99 -9.58 12.47
N LYS A 313 -20.31 -9.70 12.37
CA LYS A 313 -21.26 -8.58 12.29
C LYS A 313 -22.09 -8.51 13.56
N ASP A 314 -21.47 -8.48 14.73
CA ASP A 314 -22.20 -8.24 15.98
C ASP A 314 -21.23 -7.94 17.11
N CYS A 315 -21.32 -6.73 17.67
CA CYS A 315 -20.86 -6.47 19.04
C CYS A 315 -22.06 -6.09 19.92
N SER A 316 -23.24 -6.62 19.62
CA SER A 316 -24.31 -6.74 20.62
C SER A 316 -23.91 -7.87 21.57
N CYS A 317 -23.46 -7.51 22.78
CA CYS A 317 -23.49 -8.39 23.95
C CYS A 317 -22.52 -9.60 23.95
N ILE A 318 -21.20 -9.38 23.98
CA ILE A 318 -20.31 -10.30 24.74
C ILE A 318 -20.16 -9.74 26.16
N CYS A 319 -21.30 -9.57 26.83
CA CYS A 319 -21.43 -9.41 28.27
C CYS A 319 -22.68 -10.20 28.69
N ASN A 320 -22.69 -11.52 28.44
CA ASN A 320 -23.47 -12.55 29.18
C ASN A 320 -23.52 -13.89 28.43
N SER A 321 -22.40 -14.61 28.39
CA SER A 321 -22.45 -16.06 28.16
C SER A 321 -21.46 -16.88 28.99
N TYR A 322 -20.79 -16.26 29.98
CA TYR A 322 -20.01 -17.00 31.00
C TYR A 322 -20.80 -17.34 32.28
N LEU A 323 -22.08 -17.00 32.36
CA LEU A 323 -22.94 -17.36 33.49
C LEU A 323 -24.31 -17.86 32.98
N HIS A 324 -24.32 -19.07 32.43
CA HIS A 324 -25.46 -20.01 32.54
C HIS A 324 -25.03 -21.39 32.01
N MET A 325 -24.11 -22.03 32.73
CA MET A 325 -24.04 -23.49 32.77
C MET A 325 -24.53 -23.91 34.16
N ASN A 326 -25.85 -23.87 34.34
CA ASN A 326 -26.47 -24.59 35.45
C ASN A 326 -26.59 -26.07 35.06
N SER A 327 -26.32 -26.92 36.04
CA SER A 327 -26.58 -28.37 36.08
C SER A 327 -25.64 -29.26 35.26
N PHE A 328 -24.37 -29.34 35.68
CA PHE A 328 -23.73 -30.65 35.75
C PHE A 328 -23.75 -31.11 37.21
N ILE A 329 -24.59 -32.13 37.43
CA ILE A 329 -24.74 -32.88 38.66
C ILE A 329 -23.36 -33.42 39.05
N TYR A 330 -22.77 -32.88 40.11
CA TYR A 330 -21.77 -33.61 40.87
C TYR A 330 -22.50 -34.42 41.93
N ASN A 331 -22.53 -35.74 41.72
CA ASN A 331 -22.79 -36.70 42.78
C ASN A 331 -21.70 -36.53 43.85
N PHE A 332 -21.96 -35.71 44.86
CA PHE A 332 -21.26 -35.79 46.14
C PHE A 332 -21.88 -36.96 46.90
N ILE A 333 -21.18 -38.09 46.89
CA ILE A 333 -21.40 -39.18 47.82
C ILE A 333 -21.05 -38.64 49.21
N PHE A 334 -22.06 -38.31 50.00
CA PHE A 334 -21.91 -38.18 51.45
C PHE A 334 -21.82 -39.59 52.03
N ILE A 335 -20.61 -39.99 52.45
CA ILE A 335 -20.44 -41.12 53.34
C ILE A 335 -20.80 -40.62 54.73
N CYS A 336 -21.99 -40.97 55.22
CA CYS A 336 -22.29 -40.92 56.65
C CYS A 336 -21.52 -42.06 57.32
N ILE A 337 -20.65 -41.71 58.27
CA ILE A 337 -20.18 -42.64 59.29
C ILE A 337 -20.81 -42.15 60.59
N ASP A 338 -21.77 -42.91 61.11
CA ASP A 338 -22.21 -42.80 62.49
C ASP A 338 -21.92 -44.13 63.21
N SER A 339 -21.18 -43.97 64.31
CA SER A 339 -21.14 -44.72 65.58
C SER A 339 -21.19 -46.26 65.59
N GLU A 340 -20.12 -46.87 66.12
CA GLU A 340 -20.06 -47.39 67.50
C GLU A 340 -18.68 -47.06 68.11
#